data_AF-A0A9E2ZLS3-F1
#
_entry.id   AF-A0A9E2ZLS3-F1
#
_cell.length_a   1.000
_cell.length_b   1.000
_cell.length_c   1.000
_cell.angle_alpha   90.00
_cell.angle_beta   90.00
_cell.angle_gamma   90.00
#
_symmetry.space_group_name_H-M   'P 1'
#
loop_
_entity.id
_entity.type
_entity.pdbx_description
1 polymer ?
#
loop_
_entity_poly.entity_id
_entity_poly.type
_entity_poly.pdbx_seq_one_letter_code
_entity_poly.pdbx_strand_id
1 'polypeptide(L)'
;MAPAAGGGLGAEFAHGVAAGASAAGGFVPPEPPVPHPPATPLAFGPESTGLHEAAAPLSAPSPTDIPHTPTQTAAAPAVGSPAPMMGSMGSGSSPEPPLNSYGSVLSTPATPSASVAPAMGSPTGAAGAPPMYPPGGTAGAAAGLGTVVPQDVRDAPRVPMDVAISDLELARRAVQELIHASRLYGGLDWAVGVARGESGAPELVVASNEGAGYIPAGVFLPRNFRLAFGRDMDFDARWFGWVNPAESVVRAIRAQGYSLSAVATSFFAPSDEVRDSVRESAVGVRPVLEPSDRSPQLVPGRLHRLQTIAPALYQALERANTYDVHRYCRDVTYAAIYGGHDTPSPAVESVVRAVLSEQAAPQGEWQRVRDEYDTACMLAGSQRPGYDGANDPSLTEMYRADFIAARRLETLLCWSEYSLSAADLVYSAIQAGASIAFDAAAVRSR
;
A
#
# COMPACT_ATOMS: atom_id res chain seq x y z
N MET A 1 -67.05 12.65 0.69
CA MET A 1 -66.46 13.34 1.86
C MET A 1 -64.95 13.28 1.69
N ALA A 2 -64.28 14.41 1.63
CA ALA A 2 -62.82 14.52 1.46
C ALA A 2 -62.18 15.08 2.78
N PRO A 3 -60.88 15.39 2.87
CA PRO A 3 -59.87 14.42 3.32
C PRO A 3 -58.90 14.98 4.39
N ALA A 4 -57.92 14.18 4.85
CA ALA A 4 -56.61 14.62 5.38
C ALA A 4 -55.67 13.41 5.61
N ALA A 5 -54.33 13.50 5.66
CA ALA A 5 -53.32 14.34 4.96
C ALA A 5 -51.90 13.85 5.34
N GLY A 6 -50.91 13.95 4.43
CA GLY A 6 -49.47 13.71 4.68
C GLY A 6 -49.03 12.22 4.68
N GLY A 7 -47.94 11.78 4.04
CA GLY A 7 -46.83 12.51 3.39
C GLY A 7 -45.88 13.13 4.42
N GLY A 8 -44.57 12.85 4.47
CA GLY A 8 -43.71 12.02 3.63
C GLY A 8 -42.34 12.69 3.55
N LEU A 9 -41.26 12.05 4.05
CA LEU A 9 -39.92 12.65 4.08
C LEU A 9 -38.83 11.61 3.79
N GLY A 10 -38.15 11.82 2.67
CA GLY A 10 -36.85 11.25 2.35
C GLY A 10 -36.07 12.30 1.54
N ALA A 11 -34.74 12.31 1.73
CA ALA A 11 -33.79 13.29 1.21
C ALA A 11 -33.85 14.71 1.85
N GLU A 12 -32.74 15.44 1.62
CA GLU A 12 -32.47 16.84 2.00
C GLU A 12 -32.19 17.16 3.48
N PHE A 13 -30.90 17.03 3.85
CA PHE A 13 -30.31 17.85 4.92
C PHE A 13 -28.93 18.37 4.50
N ALA A 14 -28.93 19.46 3.73
CA ALA A 14 -27.74 20.21 3.34
C ALA A 14 -27.93 21.70 3.72
N HIS A 15 -26.82 22.37 4.04
CA HIS A 15 -26.71 23.79 4.43
C HIS A 15 -27.33 24.24 5.78
N GLY A 16 -26.45 24.35 6.79
CA GLY A 16 -25.77 25.63 7.01
C GLY A 16 -26.44 26.65 7.93
N VAL A 17 -25.79 26.92 9.08
CA VAL A 17 -26.00 28.14 9.88
C VAL A 17 -24.64 28.79 10.15
N ALA A 18 -24.49 30.04 9.73
CA ALA A 18 -23.35 30.88 10.09
C ALA A 18 -23.79 31.90 11.16
N ALA A 19 -22.93 32.13 12.16
CA ALA A 19 -23.07 33.24 13.10
C ALA A 19 -21.94 34.25 12.85
N GLY A 20 -22.24 35.55 12.90
CA GLY A 20 -21.29 36.60 12.51
C GLY A 20 -21.28 37.82 13.43
N ALA A 21 -20.14 38.50 13.44
CA ALA A 21 -19.84 39.83 13.98
C ALA A 21 -18.39 40.17 13.54
N SER A 22 -17.95 41.37 13.17
CA SER A 22 -18.59 42.66 12.88
C SER A 22 -17.56 43.54 12.15
N ALA A 23 -17.94 44.36 11.15
CA ALA A 23 -17.34 45.70 10.88
C ALA A 23 -17.85 46.38 9.57
N ALA A 24 -18.57 47.48 9.75
CA ALA A 24 -18.70 48.69 8.92
C ALA A 24 -18.33 48.71 7.40
N GLY A 25 -19.32 49.10 6.57
CA GLY A 25 -19.14 50.27 5.68
C GLY A 25 -19.41 50.09 4.18
N GLY A 26 -20.42 50.82 3.65
CA GLY A 26 -20.58 51.10 2.20
C GLY A 26 -21.82 50.44 1.57
N PHE A 27 -22.75 51.26 1.05
CA PHE A 27 -24.01 50.81 0.45
C PHE A 27 -24.10 51.24 -1.03
N VAL A 28 -24.34 50.30 -1.94
CA VAL A 28 -24.71 50.53 -3.34
C VAL A 28 -25.77 49.48 -3.73
N PRO A 29 -26.92 49.84 -4.32
CA PRO A 29 -27.99 48.89 -4.62
C PRO A 29 -27.77 48.15 -5.96
N PRO A 30 -28.09 46.84 -6.06
CA PRO A 30 -28.07 46.09 -7.32
C PRO A 30 -29.41 46.12 -8.07
N GLU A 31 -29.34 45.92 -9.38
CA GLU A 31 -30.44 45.91 -10.37
C GLU A 31 -31.08 44.50 -10.50
N PRO A 32 -32.39 44.37 -10.83
CA PRO A 32 -33.07 43.06 -10.84
C PRO A 32 -32.83 42.22 -12.11
N PRO A 33 -32.72 40.87 -12.00
CA PRO A 33 -32.50 39.98 -13.14
C PRO A 33 -33.79 39.59 -13.90
N VAL A 34 -33.63 39.25 -15.18
CA VAL A 34 -34.69 38.89 -16.16
C VAL A 34 -34.82 37.35 -16.26
N PRO A 35 -36.04 36.77 -16.39
CA PRO A 35 -36.23 35.32 -16.38
C PRO A 35 -35.98 34.61 -17.73
N HIS A 36 -35.49 33.37 -17.68
CA HIS A 36 -35.39 32.43 -18.81
C HIS A 36 -36.22 31.14 -18.57
N PRO A 37 -36.81 30.53 -19.62
CA PRO A 37 -37.70 29.36 -19.50
C PRO A 37 -36.97 28.00 -19.43
N PRO A 38 -37.64 26.93 -18.96
CA PRO A 38 -37.02 25.62 -18.71
C PRO A 38 -36.87 24.74 -19.96
N ALA A 39 -35.87 23.86 -19.97
CA ALA A 39 -35.65 22.85 -21.01
C ALA A 39 -36.19 21.46 -20.59
N THR A 40 -36.89 20.78 -21.50
CA THR A 40 -37.36 19.39 -21.36
C THR A 40 -36.53 18.43 -22.23
N PRO A 41 -36.45 17.13 -21.87
CA PRO A 41 -35.54 16.18 -22.52
C PRO A 41 -36.14 15.53 -23.78
N LEU A 42 -35.27 15.08 -24.69
CA LEU A 42 -35.64 14.24 -25.83
C LEU A 42 -34.67 13.05 -25.98
N ALA A 43 -35.25 11.87 -26.19
CA ALA A 43 -34.58 10.69 -26.73
C ALA A 43 -34.92 10.55 -28.23
N PHE A 44 -34.15 9.81 -29.02
CA PHE A 44 -34.63 8.89 -30.07
C PHE A 44 -33.48 8.05 -30.66
N GLY A 45 -33.85 6.98 -31.39
CA GLY A 45 -32.96 5.96 -31.94
C GLY A 45 -32.49 6.18 -33.39
N PRO A 46 -32.01 5.11 -34.08
CA PRO A 46 -31.12 5.23 -35.25
C PRO A 46 -31.82 5.09 -36.62
N GLU A 47 -31.19 5.63 -37.67
CA GLU A 47 -31.46 5.28 -39.08
C GLU A 47 -30.17 5.26 -39.92
N SER A 48 -30.21 4.52 -41.04
CA SER A 48 -29.06 4.24 -41.92
C SER A 48 -29.42 4.35 -43.41
N THR A 49 -28.79 5.31 -44.10
CA THR A 49 -28.69 5.46 -45.58
C THR A 49 -27.52 6.42 -45.84
N GLY A 50 -26.73 6.37 -46.92
CA GLY A 50 -26.78 5.52 -48.11
C GLY A 50 -26.31 6.33 -49.34
N LEU A 51 -25.08 6.08 -49.81
CA LEU A 51 -24.49 6.52 -51.09
C LEU A 51 -24.33 8.03 -51.39
N HIS A 52 -23.11 8.43 -51.80
CA HIS A 52 -22.86 9.01 -53.14
C HIS A 52 -21.34 9.03 -53.45
N GLU A 53 -21.01 9.24 -54.73
CA GLU A 53 -19.78 8.78 -55.40
C GLU A 53 -19.04 9.94 -56.09
N ALA A 54 -17.70 9.92 -56.09
CA ALA A 54 -16.87 10.67 -57.05
C ALA A 54 -15.42 10.13 -57.12
N ALA A 55 -15.02 9.56 -58.26
CA ALA A 55 -13.61 9.33 -58.63
C ALA A 55 -13.05 10.55 -59.41
N ALA A 56 -11.74 10.83 -59.45
CA ALA A 56 -10.76 10.33 -60.45
C ALA A 56 -9.51 11.29 -60.45
N PRO A 57 -8.44 11.10 -61.25
CA PRO A 57 -7.61 9.88 -61.43
C PRO A 57 -6.06 10.12 -61.54
N LEU A 58 -5.30 9.01 -61.52
CA LEU A 58 -4.04 8.72 -62.24
C LEU A 58 -2.75 9.57 -62.08
N SER A 59 -1.65 8.90 -61.69
CA SER A 59 -0.51 8.59 -62.60
C SER A 59 0.54 7.67 -61.94
N ALA A 60 1.21 6.82 -62.74
CA ALA A 60 2.29 5.92 -62.33
C ALA A 60 3.55 6.14 -63.19
N PRO A 61 4.70 5.55 -62.81
CA PRO A 61 5.43 4.75 -63.80
C PRO A 61 5.97 3.43 -63.25
N SER A 62 6.11 2.44 -64.14
CA SER A 62 6.87 1.19 -63.93
C SER A 62 8.25 1.29 -64.62
N PRO A 63 9.20 0.37 -64.36
CA PRO A 63 9.31 -0.79 -65.28
C PRO A 63 9.86 -2.11 -64.66
N THR A 64 9.38 -3.27 -65.18
CA THR A 64 10.06 -4.57 -65.51
C THR A 64 11.32 -5.09 -64.76
N ASP A 65 11.58 -6.41 -64.57
CA ASP A 65 10.77 -7.66 -64.68
C ASP A 65 11.56 -8.93 -64.19
N ILE A 66 10.85 -9.90 -63.56
CA ILE A 66 11.11 -11.38 -63.40
C ILE A 66 12.48 -11.91 -62.81
N PRO A 67 12.70 -13.25 -62.58
CA PRO A 67 12.69 -13.87 -61.23
C PRO A 67 14.02 -14.54 -60.80
N HIS A 68 14.05 -15.20 -59.63
CA HIS A 68 14.34 -16.65 -59.46
C HIS A 68 14.47 -17.07 -57.98
N THR A 69 13.86 -18.20 -57.60
CA THR A 69 14.23 -19.00 -56.41
C THR A 69 15.33 -20.01 -56.78
N PRO A 70 16.21 -20.41 -55.85
CA PRO A 70 15.99 -21.72 -55.21
C PRO A 70 16.40 -21.82 -53.73
N THR A 71 15.97 -22.92 -53.12
CA THR A 71 16.29 -23.42 -51.77
C THR A 71 17.78 -23.70 -51.53
N GLN A 72 18.25 -23.52 -50.28
CA GLN A 72 19.24 -24.45 -49.72
C GLN A 72 19.21 -24.54 -48.19
N THR A 73 19.49 -25.74 -47.68
CA THR A 73 19.56 -26.10 -46.26
C THR A 73 21.01 -26.13 -45.79
N ALA A 74 21.33 -25.56 -44.63
CA ALA A 74 22.59 -25.81 -43.91
C ALA A 74 22.40 -25.56 -42.40
N ALA A 75 23.20 -26.19 -41.56
CA ALA A 75 22.99 -26.28 -40.11
C ALA A 75 24.23 -25.95 -39.27
N ALA A 76 23.99 -25.75 -37.96
CA ALA A 76 24.98 -25.71 -36.87
C ALA A 76 25.90 -24.45 -36.81
N PRO A 77 26.54 -24.13 -35.65
CA PRO A 77 26.62 -24.91 -34.41
C PRO A 77 26.19 -24.17 -33.12
N ALA A 78 26.22 -24.91 -32.01
CA ALA A 78 26.10 -24.36 -30.64
C ALA A 78 27.38 -23.63 -30.21
N VAL A 79 27.25 -22.65 -29.30
CA VAL A 79 28.37 -21.99 -28.61
C VAL A 79 28.12 -22.05 -27.11
N GLY A 80 29.10 -22.56 -26.36
CA GLY A 80 29.01 -22.74 -24.91
C GLY A 80 29.47 -21.50 -24.11
N SER A 81 29.13 -21.50 -22.82
CA SER A 81 29.53 -20.48 -21.85
C SER A 81 31.03 -20.50 -21.56
N PRO A 82 31.69 -19.34 -21.37
CA PRO A 82 32.97 -19.25 -20.68
C PRO A 82 32.79 -18.93 -19.18
N ALA A 83 33.57 -19.60 -18.34
CA ALA A 83 33.77 -19.28 -16.92
C ALA A 83 34.85 -18.18 -16.75
N PRO A 84 34.93 -17.48 -15.60
CA PRO A 84 35.82 -16.32 -15.45
C PRO A 84 37.28 -16.70 -15.21
N MET A 85 38.21 -15.87 -15.70
CA MET A 85 39.63 -15.93 -15.34
C MET A 85 40.01 -14.84 -14.33
N MET A 86 40.78 -15.24 -13.30
CA MET A 86 41.54 -14.32 -12.46
C MET A 86 42.71 -13.71 -13.23
N GLY A 87 43.02 -12.44 -12.94
CA GLY A 87 44.26 -11.76 -13.34
C GLY A 87 44.65 -10.72 -12.29
N SER A 88 45.90 -10.72 -11.85
CA SER A 88 46.47 -9.83 -10.83
C SER A 88 47.60 -8.98 -11.42
N MET A 89 48.11 -8.00 -10.65
CA MET A 89 49.12 -6.98 -10.99
C MET A 89 48.59 -5.81 -11.85
N GLY A 90 48.99 -4.55 -11.67
CA GLY A 90 49.93 -3.94 -10.71
C GLY A 90 50.02 -2.40 -10.87
N SER A 91 50.64 -1.72 -9.92
CA SER A 91 50.62 -0.25 -9.72
C SER A 91 51.05 0.67 -10.86
N GLY A 92 50.48 1.89 -10.90
CA GLY A 92 50.98 3.06 -11.64
C GLY A 92 50.30 4.37 -11.21
N SER A 93 51.01 5.51 -11.21
CA SER A 93 50.58 6.77 -10.56
C SER A 93 50.98 8.01 -11.43
N SER A 94 50.58 9.27 -11.18
CA SER A 94 50.06 9.89 -9.93
C SER A 94 48.72 10.68 -10.06
N PRO A 95 48.61 12.04 -10.09
CA PRO A 95 47.59 12.66 -9.22
C PRO A 95 46.73 13.82 -9.78
N GLU A 96 45.46 13.94 -9.36
CA GLU A 96 44.67 15.19 -9.17
C GLU A 96 43.23 14.87 -8.71
N PRO A 97 42.39 15.84 -8.28
CA PRO A 97 42.46 16.63 -7.05
C PRO A 97 41.30 16.27 -6.06
N PRO A 98 41.32 16.72 -4.78
CA PRO A 98 40.25 16.40 -3.84
C PRO A 98 38.96 17.19 -4.11
N LEU A 99 37.83 16.48 -4.27
CA LEU A 99 36.50 17.09 -4.23
C LEU A 99 36.00 17.21 -2.79
N ASN A 100 35.39 18.36 -2.47
CA ASN A 100 35.06 18.76 -1.12
C ASN A 100 33.85 17.98 -0.56
N SER A 101 34.01 17.42 0.64
CA SER A 101 32.91 16.83 1.41
C SER A 101 32.04 17.94 1.99
N TYR A 102 30.77 17.99 1.60
CA TYR A 102 29.81 18.95 2.16
C TYR A 102 29.29 18.50 3.53
N GLY A 103 29.60 19.29 4.56
CA GLY A 103 28.68 19.62 5.66
C GLY A 103 28.09 18.48 6.50
N SER A 104 28.88 17.85 7.36
CA SER A 104 28.34 17.23 8.59
C SER A 104 28.65 18.13 9.78
N VAL A 105 27.60 18.62 10.46
CA VAL A 105 27.69 19.43 11.69
C VAL A 105 27.00 18.71 12.84
N LEU A 106 27.69 17.71 13.39
CA LEU A 106 27.34 17.14 14.70
C LEU A 106 28.54 17.29 15.64
N SER A 107 28.36 18.10 16.68
CA SER A 107 29.34 18.31 17.74
C SER A 107 29.49 17.05 18.61
N THR A 108 30.73 16.69 18.93
CA THR A 108 31.06 15.57 19.80
C THR A 108 30.82 15.90 21.29
N PRO A 109 30.17 15.01 22.06
CA PRO A 109 30.26 14.99 23.52
C PRO A 109 31.50 14.20 23.97
N ALA A 110 32.23 14.72 24.96
CA ALA A 110 33.39 14.06 25.53
C ALA A 110 33.00 12.95 26.54
N THR A 111 33.88 11.95 26.68
CA THR A 111 33.77 10.88 27.67
C THR A 111 34.12 11.36 29.10
N PRO A 112 33.40 10.89 30.13
CA PRO A 112 33.91 10.83 31.49
C PRO A 112 34.33 9.40 31.87
N SER A 113 35.44 9.27 32.58
CA SER A 113 35.92 8.00 33.14
C SER A 113 35.22 7.63 34.46
N ALA A 114 35.33 6.36 34.85
CA ALA A 114 34.70 5.78 36.03
C ALA A 114 35.20 6.36 37.38
N SER A 115 34.34 6.28 38.40
CA SER A 115 34.72 6.40 39.81
C SER A 115 33.85 5.51 40.70
N VAL A 116 34.28 5.29 41.95
CA VAL A 116 33.96 4.11 42.77
C VAL A 116 32.84 4.38 43.80
N ALA A 117 32.09 3.34 44.16
CA ALA A 117 31.07 3.37 45.20
C ALA A 117 31.62 3.62 46.62
N PRO A 118 30.76 4.08 47.54
CA PRO A 118 30.76 3.56 48.90
C PRO A 118 29.38 3.02 49.34
N ALA A 119 29.35 2.29 50.44
CA ALA A 119 28.16 1.64 50.98
C ALA A 119 27.82 2.09 52.43
N MET A 120 26.67 1.61 52.93
CA MET A 120 26.20 1.58 54.33
C MET A 120 25.55 2.84 54.92
N GLY A 121 24.37 2.64 55.54
CA GLY A 121 23.69 3.64 56.36
C GLY A 121 22.18 3.36 56.57
N SER A 122 21.82 2.47 57.50
CA SER A 122 20.42 2.30 57.94
C SER A 122 20.01 3.40 58.94
N PRO A 123 18.70 3.60 59.17
CA PRO A 123 18.19 3.14 60.46
C PRO A 123 16.78 2.51 60.46
N THR A 124 16.51 1.80 61.56
CA THR A 124 15.18 1.44 62.10
C THR A 124 14.30 2.69 62.34
N GLY A 125 12.96 2.65 62.41
CA GLY A 125 11.97 1.56 62.37
C GLY A 125 10.88 1.78 63.44
N ALA A 126 9.58 1.75 63.10
CA ALA A 126 8.45 1.68 64.05
C ALA A 126 7.11 1.35 63.36
N ALA A 127 6.18 0.73 64.10
CA ALA A 127 4.91 0.16 63.61
C ALA A 127 3.70 1.12 63.62
N GLY A 128 2.65 0.77 62.87
CA GLY A 128 1.31 1.38 62.94
C GLY A 128 0.31 0.68 62.00
N ALA A 129 -0.85 0.24 62.51
CA ALA A 129 -1.84 -0.59 61.81
C ALA A 129 -3.04 0.24 61.24
N PRO A 130 -3.94 -0.34 60.40
CA PRO A 130 -4.87 0.42 59.53
C PRO A 130 -6.21 0.78 60.19
N PRO A 131 -7.00 1.69 59.56
CA PRO A 131 -8.26 1.28 58.88
C PRO A 131 -8.46 2.10 57.57
N MET A 132 -9.56 2.08 56.79
CA MET A 132 -10.92 1.52 56.91
C MET A 132 -11.58 1.38 55.51
N TYR A 133 -12.59 0.52 55.35
CA TYR A 133 -13.51 0.53 54.19
C TYR A 133 -14.50 1.72 54.26
N PRO A 134 -14.98 2.25 53.13
CA PRO A 134 -16.31 2.85 53.02
C PRO A 134 -17.36 1.82 52.55
N PRO A 135 -18.64 1.93 52.97
CA PRO A 135 -19.71 1.01 52.60
C PRO A 135 -20.37 1.38 51.25
N GLY A 136 -21.07 0.41 50.65
CA GLY A 136 -21.97 0.66 49.52
C GLY A 136 -23.31 1.29 49.95
N GLY A 137 -23.92 2.07 49.07
CA GLY A 137 -25.23 2.68 49.25
C GLY A 137 -25.80 3.20 47.93
N THR A 138 -27.09 2.95 47.68
CA THR A 138 -27.73 3.09 46.36
C THR A 138 -28.42 4.43 46.10
N ALA A 139 -28.45 4.82 44.82
CA ALA A 139 -29.49 5.58 44.12
C ALA A 139 -29.87 7.00 44.60
N GLY A 140 -29.64 7.98 43.71
CA GLY A 140 -30.25 9.30 43.76
C GLY A 140 -30.11 9.99 42.40
N ALA A 141 -31.22 10.21 41.70
CA ALA A 141 -31.21 10.85 40.38
C ALA A 141 -31.26 12.38 40.49
N ALA A 142 -30.43 13.07 39.71
CA ALA A 142 -30.58 14.50 39.43
C ALA A 142 -30.05 14.79 38.01
N ALA A 143 -30.83 15.51 37.21
CA ALA A 143 -30.47 15.88 35.84
C ALA A 143 -29.68 17.21 35.82
N GLY A 144 -28.70 17.34 34.92
CA GLY A 144 -28.02 18.61 34.71
C GLY A 144 -26.75 18.54 33.86
N LEU A 145 -26.89 18.92 32.58
CA LEU A 145 -25.85 19.59 31.76
C LEU A 145 -24.47 18.90 31.62
N GLY A 146 -24.38 18.02 30.62
CA GLY A 146 -23.41 18.17 29.53
C GLY A 146 -21.94 18.38 29.88
N THR A 147 -21.26 17.32 30.34
CA THR A 147 -19.82 17.16 30.15
C THR A 147 -19.59 15.92 29.27
N VAL A 148 -18.98 16.12 28.11
CA VAL A 148 -18.43 15.01 27.31
C VAL A 148 -17.18 14.54 28.04
N VAL A 149 -17.34 13.53 28.89
CA VAL A 149 -16.21 12.77 29.43
C VAL A 149 -15.57 12.07 28.23
N PRO A 150 -14.24 12.18 28.01
CA PRO A 150 -13.56 11.32 27.05
C PRO A 150 -13.91 9.87 27.38
N GLN A 151 -14.12 9.00 26.38
CA GLN A 151 -14.28 7.58 26.68
C GLN A 151 -13.08 7.12 27.52
N ASP A 152 -13.35 6.56 28.70
CA ASP A 152 -12.34 5.80 29.43
C ASP A 152 -11.77 4.77 28.45
N VAL A 153 -10.50 4.96 28.08
CA VAL A 153 -9.72 3.92 27.41
C VAL A 153 -9.56 2.83 28.45
N ARG A 154 -10.50 1.87 28.44
CA ARG A 154 -10.42 0.69 29.30
C ARG A 154 -9.12 -0.01 28.97
N ASP A 155 -8.18 -0.01 29.91
CA ASP A 155 -6.96 -0.78 29.81
C ASP A 155 -7.33 -2.22 29.42
N ALA A 156 -6.93 -2.62 28.21
CA ALA A 156 -7.27 -3.93 27.69
C ALA A 156 -6.69 -5.00 28.62
N PRO A 157 -7.44 -6.09 28.91
CA PRO A 157 -7.07 -7.03 29.96
C PRO A 157 -5.66 -7.61 29.73
N ARG A 158 -4.81 -7.54 30.75
CA ARG A 158 -3.41 -7.97 30.65
C ARG A 158 -3.31 -9.47 30.37
N VAL A 159 -2.64 -9.82 29.27
CA VAL A 159 -2.48 -11.21 28.83
C VAL A 159 -1.48 -11.96 29.75
N PRO A 160 -1.75 -13.22 30.14
CA PRO A 160 -0.81 -14.07 30.89
C PRO A 160 0.56 -14.22 30.19
N MET A 161 1.60 -14.47 30.99
CA MET A 161 2.99 -14.48 30.52
C MET A 161 3.31 -15.68 29.62
N ASP A 162 2.86 -16.87 30.03
CA ASP A 162 2.94 -18.13 29.29
C ASP A 162 2.22 -18.06 27.93
N VAL A 163 1.07 -17.38 27.90
CA VAL A 163 0.33 -17.08 26.68
C VAL A 163 1.11 -16.10 25.79
N ALA A 164 1.67 -15.02 26.35
CA ALA A 164 2.46 -14.06 25.60
C ALA A 164 3.74 -14.68 24.97
N ILE A 165 4.44 -15.56 25.69
CA ILE A 165 5.61 -16.29 25.16
C ILE A 165 5.18 -17.23 24.01
N SER A 166 4.05 -17.93 24.15
CA SER A 166 3.52 -18.83 23.11
C SER A 166 3.08 -18.05 21.86
N ASP A 167 2.44 -16.90 22.07
CA ASP A 167 2.01 -15.96 21.03
C ASP A 167 3.24 -15.34 20.32
N LEU A 168 4.34 -15.07 21.04
CA LEU A 168 5.59 -14.56 20.45
C LEU A 168 6.20 -15.57 19.47
N GLU A 169 6.23 -16.85 19.81
CA GLU A 169 6.77 -17.89 18.92
C GLU A 169 5.88 -18.13 17.69
N LEU A 170 4.57 -17.92 17.81
CA LEU A 170 3.65 -17.89 16.66
C LEU A 170 3.96 -16.70 15.74
N ALA A 171 4.08 -15.49 16.30
CA ALA A 171 4.42 -14.28 15.55
C ALA A 171 5.81 -14.37 14.90
N ARG A 172 6.82 -14.90 15.61
CA ARG A 172 8.17 -15.10 15.09
C ARG A 172 8.16 -15.97 13.84
N ARG A 173 7.51 -17.14 13.88
CA ARG A 173 7.41 -18.06 12.73
C ARG A 173 6.69 -17.42 11.56
N ALA A 174 5.62 -16.66 11.81
CA ALA A 174 4.91 -15.92 10.78
C ALA A 174 5.82 -14.90 10.06
N VAL A 175 6.61 -14.12 10.81
CA VAL A 175 7.58 -13.17 10.24
C VAL A 175 8.70 -13.90 9.47
N GLN A 176 9.24 -15.00 10.00
CA GLN A 176 10.25 -15.81 9.31
C GLN A 176 9.77 -16.29 7.93
N GLU A 177 8.52 -16.74 7.87
CA GLU A 177 7.89 -17.20 6.63
C GLU A 177 7.67 -16.06 5.64
N LEU A 178 7.22 -14.88 6.10
CA LEU A 178 7.01 -13.70 5.26
C LEU A 178 8.32 -13.18 4.66
N ILE A 179 9.40 -13.05 5.45
CA ILE A 179 10.72 -12.65 4.93
C ILE A 179 11.22 -13.66 3.90
N HIS A 180 11.06 -14.96 4.17
CA HIS A 180 11.46 -16.01 3.24
C HIS A 180 10.67 -15.92 1.92
N ALA A 181 9.36 -15.69 2.00
CA ALA A 181 8.48 -15.52 0.84
C ALA A 181 8.83 -14.26 0.03
N SER A 182 9.16 -13.15 0.70
CA SER A 182 9.49 -11.87 0.06
C SER A 182 10.99 -11.66 -0.17
N ARG A 183 11.83 -12.70 -0.13
CA ARG A 183 13.30 -12.60 -0.16
C ARG A 183 13.92 -11.91 -1.38
N LEU A 184 13.16 -11.72 -2.45
CA LEU A 184 13.57 -11.00 -3.66
C LEU A 184 13.28 -9.49 -3.60
N TYR A 185 12.52 -9.02 -2.60
CA TYR A 185 12.11 -7.63 -2.43
C TYR A 185 13.02 -6.95 -1.40
N GLY A 186 14.05 -6.27 -1.91
CA GLY A 186 15.05 -5.59 -1.08
C GLY A 186 14.44 -4.50 -0.18
N GLY A 187 14.89 -4.43 1.07
CA GLY A 187 14.47 -3.40 2.03
C GLY A 187 13.02 -3.54 2.52
N LEU A 188 12.30 -4.62 2.18
CA LEU A 188 10.99 -4.90 2.74
C LEU A 188 11.10 -5.56 4.11
N ASP A 189 10.50 -4.94 5.12
CA ASP A 189 10.36 -5.51 6.47
C ASP A 189 8.91 -5.85 6.79
N TRP A 190 8.73 -6.87 7.62
CA TRP A 190 7.44 -7.39 8.08
C TRP A 190 7.35 -7.38 9.59
N ALA A 191 6.15 -7.11 10.12
CA ALA A 191 5.81 -7.40 11.50
C ALA A 191 4.49 -8.16 11.60
N VAL A 192 4.39 -9.01 12.63
CA VAL A 192 3.17 -9.74 13.00
C VAL A 192 2.96 -9.58 14.50
N GLY A 193 1.77 -9.13 14.89
CA GLY A 193 1.32 -9.01 16.27
C GLY A 193 0.15 -9.93 16.55
N VAL A 194 0.06 -10.40 17.79
CA VAL A 194 -1.06 -11.22 18.26
C VAL A 194 -2.02 -10.34 19.07
N ALA A 195 -3.12 -9.96 18.42
CA ALA A 195 -4.21 -9.22 19.05
C ALA A 195 -5.16 -10.18 19.76
N ARG A 196 -5.77 -9.72 20.86
CA ARG A 196 -6.85 -10.42 21.56
C ARG A 196 -7.95 -9.40 21.87
N GLY A 197 -9.03 -9.48 21.08
CA GLY A 197 -10.25 -8.69 21.24
C GLY A 197 -11.22 -9.33 22.25
N GLU A 198 -12.52 -8.99 22.14
CA GLU A 198 -13.56 -9.38 23.10
C GLU A 198 -13.72 -10.90 23.30
N SER A 199 -13.45 -11.69 22.26
CA SER A 199 -13.50 -13.17 22.32
C SER A 199 -12.32 -13.79 23.08
N GLY A 200 -11.27 -13.02 23.37
CA GLY A 200 -10.00 -13.49 23.94
C GLY A 200 -9.16 -14.38 23.00
N ALA A 201 -9.68 -14.74 21.82
CA ALA A 201 -8.98 -15.56 20.84
C ALA A 201 -7.82 -14.77 20.17
N PRO A 202 -6.71 -15.43 19.80
CA PRO A 202 -5.61 -14.78 19.11
C PRO A 202 -5.95 -14.47 17.64
N GLU A 203 -5.86 -13.20 17.26
CA GLU A 203 -5.88 -12.73 15.88
C GLU A 203 -4.47 -12.32 15.45
N LEU A 204 -4.01 -12.78 14.29
CA LEU A 204 -2.72 -12.36 13.73
C LEU A 204 -2.90 -11.12 12.89
N VAL A 205 -2.31 -10.00 13.32
CA VAL A 205 -2.31 -8.73 12.60
C VAL A 205 -0.94 -8.51 11.97
N VAL A 206 -0.90 -8.28 10.67
CA VAL A 206 0.35 -8.15 9.88
C VAL A 206 0.46 -6.78 9.22
N ALA A 207 1.68 -6.27 9.14
CA ALA A 207 2.05 -5.12 8.30
C ALA A 207 3.41 -5.36 7.63
N SER A 208 3.60 -4.77 6.46
CA SER A 208 4.91 -4.45 5.91
C SER A 208 5.24 -2.98 6.13
N ASN A 209 6.49 -2.57 5.88
CA ASN A 209 6.92 -1.16 5.85
C ASN A 209 6.71 -0.47 4.49
N GLU A 210 5.90 -1.05 3.61
CA GLU A 210 5.56 -0.49 2.30
C GLU A 210 4.09 -0.05 2.28
N GLY A 211 3.82 1.19 1.88
CA GLY A 211 2.47 1.74 1.69
C GLY A 211 1.52 1.48 2.87
N ALA A 212 0.27 1.11 2.57
CA ALA A 212 -0.72 0.69 3.56
C ALA A 212 -0.65 -0.84 3.81
N GLY A 213 0.54 -1.36 4.14
CA GLY A 213 0.76 -2.80 4.33
C GLY A 213 0.77 -3.58 3.01
N TYR A 214 1.48 -3.05 2.02
CA TYR A 214 1.65 -3.64 0.69
C TYR A 214 2.22 -5.06 0.74
N ILE A 215 1.71 -5.92 -0.14
CA ILE A 215 2.09 -7.32 -0.29
C ILE A 215 2.71 -7.48 -1.70
N PRO A 216 3.97 -7.89 -1.80
CA PRO A 216 4.60 -8.16 -3.10
C PRO A 216 3.96 -9.33 -3.85
N ALA A 217 4.15 -9.37 -5.17
CA ALA A 217 3.76 -10.52 -5.99
C ALA A 217 4.46 -11.81 -5.50
N GLY A 218 3.76 -12.95 -5.61
CA GLY A 218 4.26 -14.24 -5.10
C GLY A 218 4.26 -14.40 -3.57
N VAL A 219 3.90 -13.37 -2.78
CA VAL A 219 3.71 -13.48 -1.32
C VAL A 219 2.25 -13.77 -1.01
N PHE A 220 1.98 -14.87 -0.31
CA PHE A 220 0.62 -15.32 0.01
C PHE A 220 0.38 -15.39 1.51
N LEU A 221 -0.52 -14.55 2.03
CA LEU A 221 -0.83 -14.52 3.46
C LEU A 221 -1.69 -15.74 3.87
N PRO A 222 -1.51 -16.32 5.07
CA PRO A 222 -2.47 -17.26 5.65
C PRO A 222 -3.85 -16.61 5.83
N ARG A 223 -4.92 -17.37 5.62
CA ARG A 223 -6.32 -16.88 5.68
C ARG A 223 -6.75 -16.35 7.06
N ASN A 224 -6.03 -16.69 8.12
CA ASN A 224 -6.26 -16.18 9.48
C ASN A 224 -5.47 -14.90 9.81
N PHE A 225 -4.74 -14.32 8.84
CA PHE A 225 -4.06 -13.04 9.02
C PHE A 225 -5.02 -11.90 8.65
N ARG A 226 -4.90 -10.80 9.39
CA ARG A 226 -5.60 -9.54 9.16
C ARG A 226 -4.56 -8.45 8.91
N LEU A 227 -4.78 -7.60 7.91
CA LEU A 227 -3.91 -6.43 7.71
C LEU A 227 -4.09 -5.45 8.88
N ALA A 228 -3.00 -4.78 9.26
CA ALA A 228 -3.05 -3.65 10.19
C ALA A 228 -3.86 -2.47 9.60
N PHE A 229 -3.73 -2.28 8.29
CA PHE A 229 -4.34 -1.24 7.48
C PHE A 229 -5.66 -1.68 6.83
N GLY A 230 -6.38 -0.75 6.19
CA GLY A 230 -7.59 -1.00 5.40
C GLY A 230 -8.89 -0.97 6.20
N ARG A 231 -8.86 -0.42 7.43
CA ARG A 231 -10.03 -0.30 8.32
C ARG A 231 -10.36 1.13 8.73
N ASP A 232 -9.38 2.03 8.67
CA ASP A 232 -9.46 3.41 9.12
C ASP A 232 -8.60 4.24 8.17
N MET A 233 -9.24 5.12 7.40
CA MET A 233 -8.54 5.90 6.36
C MET A 233 -7.61 6.95 6.94
N ASP A 234 -7.88 7.48 8.14
CA ASP A 234 -7.01 8.46 8.80
C ASP A 234 -5.78 7.75 9.37
N PHE A 235 -5.95 6.54 9.90
CA PHE A 235 -4.83 5.67 10.27
C PHE A 235 -3.98 5.30 9.04
N ASP A 236 -4.62 4.84 7.96
CA ASP A 236 -3.96 4.41 6.73
C ASP A 236 -3.21 5.56 6.04
N ALA A 237 -3.77 6.78 6.09
CA ALA A 237 -3.11 7.98 5.57
C ALA A 237 -1.89 8.37 6.43
N ARG A 238 -2.04 8.32 7.76
CA ARG A 238 -1.04 8.78 8.73
C ARG A 238 0.17 7.86 8.89
N TRP A 239 0.02 6.56 8.70
CA TRP A 239 1.08 5.56 8.89
C TRP A 239 1.52 4.88 7.58
N PHE A 240 1.18 5.49 6.44
CA PHE A 240 1.54 5.02 5.11
C PHE A 240 3.07 4.94 4.94
N GLY A 241 3.60 3.75 4.65
CA GLY A 241 5.04 3.53 4.47
C GLY A 241 5.88 3.63 5.74
N TRP A 242 5.26 3.62 6.93
CA TRP A 242 5.99 3.79 8.18
C TRP A 242 7.10 2.75 8.33
N VAL A 243 8.33 3.23 8.53
CA VAL A 243 9.54 2.41 8.36
C VAL A 243 9.60 1.19 9.27
N ASN A 244 9.06 1.29 10.49
CA ASN A 244 9.02 0.21 11.46
C ASN A 244 7.63 -0.45 11.49
N PRO A 245 7.42 -1.61 10.82
CA PRO A 245 6.10 -2.21 10.69
C PRO A 245 5.54 -2.71 12.02
N ALA A 246 6.39 -2.94 13.03
CA ALA A 246 5.95 -3.33 14.36
C ALA A 246 5.11 -2.25 15.03
N GLU A 247 5.46 -0.97 14.82
CA GLU A 247 4.70 0.14 15.36
C GLU A 247 3.34 0.30 14.67
N SER A 248 3.29 0.11 13.35
CA SER A 248 2.03 0.09 12.59
C SER A 248 1.09 -0.99 13.11
N VAL A 249 1.61 -2.20 13.38
CA VAL A 249 0.84 -3.29 14.01
C VAL A 249 0.38 -2.90 15.42
N VAL A 250 1.27 -2.42 16.29
CA VAL A 250 0.95 -2.02 17.67
C VAL A 250 -0.16 -0.95 17.69
N ARG A 251 0.00 0.11 16.89
CA ARG A 251 -0.94 1.23 16.83
C ARG A 251 -2.30 0.81 16.23
N ALA A 252 -2.32 -0.04 15.20
CA ALA A 252 -3.56 -0.57 14.62
C ALA A 252 -4.36 -1.43 15.61
N ILE A 253 -3.68 -2.26 16.42
CA ILE A 253 -4.33 -3.09 17.45
C ILE A 253 -4.86 -2.22 18.59
N ARG A 254 -4.09 -1.23 19.04
CA ARG A 254 -4.48 -0.26 20.07
C ARG A 254 -5.67 0.61 19.63
N ALA A 255 -5.69 1.08 18.39
CA ALA A 255 -6.80 1.86 17.82
C ALA A 255 -8.14 1.09 17.81
N GLN A 256 -8.08 -0.25 17.83
CA GLN A 256 -9.25 -1.14 17.90
C GLN A 256 -9.65 -1.48 19.35
N GLY A 257 -8.95 -0.96 20.36
CA GLY A 257 -9.16 -1.28 21.78
C GLY A 257 -8.78 -2.71 22.17
N TYR A 258 -8.02 -3.42 21.32
CA TYR A 258 -7.66 -4.82 21.56
C TYR A 258 -6.39 -4.91 22.41
N SER A 259 -6.31 -5.97 23.22
CA SER A 259 -5.06 -6.28 23.94
C SER A 259 -4.03 -6.86 22.96
N LEU A 260 -2.76 -6.54 23.17
CA LEU A 260 -1.62 -7.06 22.41
C LEU A 260 -0.78 -7.96 23.31
N SER A 261 -0.68 -9.25 22.98
CA SER A 261 0.11 -10.19 23.79
C SER A 261 1.58 -10.22 23.39
N ALA A 262 1.85 -10.30 22.08
CA ALA A 262 3.20 -10.37 21.54
C ALA A 262 3.31 -9.75 20.14
N VAL A 263 4.52 -9.34 19.74
CA VAL A 263 4.83 -8.87 18.39
C VAL A 263 6.23 -9.30 17.93
N ALA A 264 6.34 -9.76 16.69
CA ALA A 264 7.61 -10.05 16.04
C ALA A 264 7.80 -9.11 14.84
N THR A 265 9.05 -8.76 14.54
CA THR A 265 9.41 -7.93 13.37
C THR A 265 10.77 -8.32 12.80
N SER A 266 10.90 -8.26 11.47
CA SER A 266 12.18 -8.37 10.78
C SER A 266 13.04 -7.12 10.91
N PHE A 267 12.37 -5.97 11.14
CA PHE A 267 13.03 -4.68 11.28
C PHE A 267 14.03 -4.73 12.44
N PHE A 268 15.23 -4.20 12.19
CA PHE A 268 16.40 -4.46 13.04
C PHE A 268 16.47 -3.55 14.28
N ALA A 269 15.81 -2.38 14.26
CA ALA A 269 15.88 -1.42 15.34
C ALA A 269 14.75 -1.64 16.37
N PRO A 270 15.04 -1.56 17.68
CA PRO A 270 14.01 -1.56 18.71
C PRO A 270 13.21 -0.25 18.67
N SER A 271 12.02 -0.26 19.29
CA SER A 271 11.16 0.91 19.38
C SER A 271 10.56 1.03 20.78
N ASP A 272 10.53 2.27 21.28
CA ASP A 272 9.91 2.61 22.56
C ASP A 272 8.39 2.38 22.52
N GLU A 273 7.72 2.74 21.41
CA GLU A 273 6.30 2.40 21.20
C GLU A 273 6.09 0.89 21.33
N VAL A 274 6.92 0.07 20.70
CA VAL A 274 6.78 -1.39 20.81
C VAL A 274 6.99 -1.84 22.26
N ARG A 275 8.13 -1.50 22.86
CA ARG A 275 8.53 -1.93 24.20
C ARG A 275 7.52 -1.55 25.28
N ASP A 276 6.95 -0.35 25.18
CA ASP A 276 6.06 0.20 26.21
C ASP A 276 4.60 -0.24 25.98
N SER A 277 4.31 -0.95 24.88
CA SER A 277 2.97 -1.41 24.49
C SER A 277 2.74 -2.91 24.57
N VAL A 278 3.80 -3.71 24.43
CA VAL A 278 3.71 -5.17 24.34
C VAL A 278 4.47 -5.83 25.47
N ARG A 279 3.96 -6.98 25.93
CA ARG A 279 4.63 -7.76 26.96
C ARG A 279 5.86 -8.48 26.42
N GLU A 280 5.74 -9.08 25.23
CA GLU A 280 6.75 -9.90 24.59
C GLU A 280 7.04 -9.43 23.17
N SER A 281 8.32 -9.26 22.82
CA SER A 281 8.69 -8.84 21.46
C SER A 281 9.95 -9.52 20.92
N ALA A 282 10.00 -9.66 19.60
CA ALA A 282 11.16 -10.16 18.86
C ALA A 282 11.50 -9.17 17.73
N VAL A 283 12.68 -8.57 17.82
CA VAL A 283 13.21 -7.58 16.87
C VAL A 283 14.31 -8.22 16.02
N GLY A 284 14.48 -7.79 14.77
CA GLY A 284 15.53 -8.29 13.88
C GLY A 284 15.38 -9.77 13.50
N VAL A 285 14.14 -10.29 13.46
CA VAL A 285 13.85 -11.69 13.09
C VAL A 285 14.45 -12.00 11.73
N ARG A 286 15.23 -13.08 11.64
CA ARG A 286 15.88 -13.55 10.40
C ARG A 286 15.12 -14.73 9.79
N PRO A 287 15.06 -14.86 8.45
CA PRO A 287 14.42 -15.99 7.80
C PRO A 287 15.14 -17.29 8.19
N VAL A 288 14.39 -18.38 8.27
CA VAL A 288 14.97 -19.73 8.26
C VAL A 288 15.13 -20.13 6.80
N LEU A 289 16.37 -20.35 6.37
CA LEU A 289 16.69 -20.84 5.03
C LEU A 289 16.86 -22.35 5.10
N GLU A 290 16.12 -23.09 4.28
CA GLU A 290 16.18 -24.55 4.23
C GLU A 290 16.80 -25.01 2.90
N PRO A 291 17.48 -26.17 2.84
CA PRO A 291 18.12 -26.62 1.59
C PRO A 291 17.16 -26.81 0.40
N SER A 292 15.85 -26.87 0.66
CA SER A 292 14.79 -26.96 -0.34
C SER A 292 13.92 -25.69 -0.37
N ASP A 293 14.54 -24.53 -0.56
CA ASP A 293 13.90 -23.21 -0.71
C ASP A 293 12.98 -23.13 -1.96
N ARG A 294 11.83 -23.80 -1.90
CA ARG A 294 10.76 -23.68 -2.91
C ARG A 294 10.17 -22.27 -2.88
N SER A 295 9.78 -21.75 -4.04
CA SER A 295 8.97 -20.53 -4.10
C SER A 295 7.63 -20.75 -3.36
N PRO A 296 7.10 -19.74 -2.67
CA PRO A 296 5.75 -19.81 -2.10
C PRO A 296 4.71 -20.18 -3.17
N GLN A 297 3.70 -20.93 -2.78
CA GLN A 297 2.61 -21.34 -3.67
C GLN A 297 1.26 -20.92 -3.10
N LEU A 298 0.35 -20.51 -4.00
CA LEU A 298 -1.03 -20.27 -3.65
C LEU A 298 -1.75 -21.61 -3.44
N VAL A 299 -1.77 -22.06 -2.19
CA VAL A 299 -2.40 -23.32 -1.75
C VAL A 299 -3.68 -23.06 -0.96
N PRO A 300 -4.58 -24.06 -0.81
CA PRO A 300 -5.75 -23.93 0.07
C PRO A 300 -5.36 -23.46 1.48
N GLY A 301 -6.06 -22.43 1.98
CA GLY A 301 -5.73 -21.77 3.26
C GLY A 301 -4.83 -20.54 3.13
N ARG A 302 -4.27 -20.26 1.94
CA ARG A 302 -3.60 -18.99 1.61
C ARG A 302 -4.55 -18.03 0.89
N LEU A 303 -4.17 -16.76 0.87
CA LEU A 303 -4.85 -15.66 0.17
C LEU A 303 -3.92 -15.05 -0.87
N HIS A 304 -4.47 -14.79 -2.06
CA HIS A 304 -3.85 -13.92 -3.05
C HIS A 304 -3.82 -12.47 -2.54
N ARG A 305 -2.83 -11.65 -2.90
CA ARG A 305 -2.74 -10.25 -2.43
C ARG A 305 -3.97 -9.39 -2.77
N LEU A 306 -4.57 -9.57 -3.94
CA LEU A 306 -5.88 -8.96 -4.24
C LEU A 306 -7.01 -9.44 -3.32
N GLN A 307 -6.99 -10.70 -2.89
CA GLN A 307 -8.02 -11.27 -2.03
C GLN A 307 -8.00 -10.70 -0.61
N THR A 308 -6.87 -10.14 -0.14
CA THR A 308 -6.76 -9.55 1.20
C THR A 308 -7.40 -8.17 1.29
N ILE A 309 -7.44 -7.41 0.18
CA ILE A 309 -8.01 -6.05 0.12
C ILE A 309 -9.35 -5.98 -0.63
N ALA A 310 -9.57 -6.84 -1.62
CA ALA A 310 -10.75 -6.83 -2.48
C ALA A 310 -11.25 -8.27 -2.78
N PRO A 311 -11.67 -9.04 -1.75
CA PRO A 311 -12.04 -10.45 -1.90
C PRO A 311 -13.20 -10.70 -2.88
N ALA A 312 -14.14 -9.75 -3.01
CA ALA A 312 -15.23 -9.82 -3.97
C ALA A 312 -14.75 -9.63 -5.42
N LEU A 313 -13.83 -8.68 -5.66
CA LEU A 313 -13.23 -8.42 -6.97
C LEU A 313 -12.36 -9.60 -7.42
N TYR A 314 -11.50 -10.12 -6.53
CA TYR A 314 -10.72 -11.33 -6.78
C TYR A 314 -11.64 -12.50 -7.21
N GLN A 315 -12.71 -12.74 -6.46
CA GLN A 315 -13.72 -13.75 -6.78
C GLN A 315 -14.53 -13.49 -8.06
N ALA A 316 -14.59 -12.24 -8.55
CA ALA A 316 -15.25 -11.90 -9.80
C ALA A 316 -14.33 -12.18 -11.00
N LEU A 317 -13.05 -11.82 -10.90
CA LEU A 317 -12.02 -12.12 -11.90
C LEU A 317 -11.87 -13.64 -12.12
N GLU A 318 -11.78 -14.42 -11.03
CA GLU A 318 -11.68 -15.90 -11.06
C GLU A 318 -12.90 -16.61 -11.71
N ARG A 319 -14.04 -15.92 -11.87
CA ARG A 319 -15.26 -16.47 -12.49
C ARG A 319 -15.59 -15.88 -13.85
N ALA A 320 -14.89 -14.84 -14.27
CA ALA A 320 -15.10 -14.18 -15.54
C ALA A 320 -14.42 -14.96 -16.67
N ASN A 321 -14.83 -14.71 -17.92
CA ASN A 321 -14.13 -15.26 -19.08
C ASN A 321 -12.86 -14.43 -19.38
N THR A 322 -11.90 -15.05 -20.06
CA THR A 322 -10.60 -14.45 -20.35
C THR A 322 -10.69 -13.15 -21.14
N TYR A 323 -11.66 -13.00 -22.05
CA TYR A 323 -11.79 -11.79 -22.88
C TYR A 323 -12.18 -10.58 -22.03
N ASP A 324 -13.18 -10.73 -21.14
CA ASP A 324 -13.64 -9.66 -20.26
C ASP A 324 -12.56 -9.24 -19.25
N VAL A 325 -11.81 -10.23 -18.73
CA VAL A 325 -10.67 -9.98 -17.83
C VAL A 325 -9.55 -9.22 -18.56
N HIS A 326 -9.15 -9.64 -19.76
CA HIS A 326 -8.12 -8.94 -20.54
C HIS A 326 -8.53 -7.50 -20.89
N ARG A 327 -9.79 -7.28 -21.25
CA ARG A 327 -10.32 -5.93 -21.49
C ARG A 327 -10.25 -5.07 -20.22
N TYR A 328 -10.79 -5.57 -19.11
CA TYR A 328 -10.75 -4.86 -17.83
C TYR A 328 -9.32 -4.55 -17.38
N CYS A 329 -8.37 -5.48 -17.55
CA CYS A 329 -6.97 -5.24 -17.25
C CYS A 329 -6.38 -4.08 -18.07
N ARG A 330 -6.79 -3.87 -19.33
CA ARG A 330 -6.34 -2.73 -20.14
C ARG A 330 -6.92 -1.41 -19.63
N ASP A 331 -8.22 -1.39 -19.34
CA ASP A 331 -8.89 -0.22 -18.77
C ASP A 331 -8.24 0.17 -17.42
N VAL A 332 -7.98 -0.81 -16.56
CA VAL A 332 -7.28 -0.65 -15.28
C VAL A 332 -5.84 -0.17 -15.47
N THR A 333 -5.11 -0.71 -16.45
CA THR A 333 -3.74 -0.26 -16.77
C THR A 333 -3.74 1.20 -17.22
N TYR A 334 -4.67 1.59 -18.09
CA TYR A 334 -4.83 2.98 -18.53
C TYR A 334 -5.06 3.92 -17.34
N ALA A 335 -5.98 3.57 -16.43
CA ALA A 335 -6.24 4.39 -15.24
C ALA A 335 -5.08 4.42 -14.23
N ALA A 336 -4.31 3.33 -14.09
CA ALA A 336 -3.12 3.34 -13.23
C ALA A 336 -2.06 4.31 -13.78
N ILE A 337 -1.75 4.23 -15.08
CA ILE A 337 -0.70 5.04 -15.71
C ILE A 337 -1.11 6.51 -15.84
N TYR A 338 -2.31 6.80 -16.36
CA TYR A 338 -2.75 8.16 -16.70
C TYR A 338 -3.69 8.80 -15.66
N GLY A 339 -3.96 8.13 -14.53
CA GLY A 339 -4.75 8.70 -13.43
C GLY A 339 -4.01 9.71 -12.56
N GLY A 340 -2.69 9.86 -12.76
CA GLY A 340 -1.84 10.84 -12.07
C GLY A 340 -1.67 12.16 -12.83
N HIS A 341 -0.91 13.07 -12.23
CA HIS A 341 -0.47 14.31 -12.88
C HIS A 341 0.90 14.17 -13.58
N ASP A 342 1.63 13.09 -13.30
CA ASP A 342 2.96 12.82 -13.84
C ASP A 342 2.85 12.32 -15.29
N THR A 343 3.69 12.87 -16.18
CA THR A 343 3.78 12.38 -17.56
C THR A 343 4.63 11.10 -17.59
N PRO A 344 4.14 9.98 -18.16
CA PRO A 344 4.92 8.75 -18.27
C PRO A 344 6.23 8.95 -19.06
N SER A 345 7.25 8.15 -18.73
CA SER A 345 8.49 8.13 -19.51
C SER A 345 8.23 7.65 -20.95
N PRO A 346 9.10 7.99 -21.93
CA PRO A 346 8.93 7.52 -23.32
C PRO A 346 8.90 5.99 -23.46
N ALA A 347 9.57 5.26 -22.57
CA ALA A 347 9.56 3.80 -22.54
C ALA A 347 8.20 3.28 -22.03
N VAL A 348 7.69 3.84 -20.94
CA VAL A 348 6.36 3.51 -20.40
C VAL A 348 5.27 3.80 -21.42
N GLU A 349 5.26 4.99 -22.02
CA GLU A 349 4.32 5.40 -23.08
C GLU A 349 4.34 4.44 -24.29
N SER A 350 5.54 4.02 -24.73
CA SER A 350 5.72 3.05 -25.83
C SER A 350 5.10 1.69 -25.49
N VAL A 351 5.36 1.17 -24.30
CA VAL A 351 4.86 -0.12 -23.83
C VAL A 351 3.35 -0.10 -23.58
N VAL A 352 2.83 0.94 -22.93
CA VAL A 352 1.39 1.11 -22.67
C VAL A 352 0.62 1.18 -23.98
N ARG A 353 1.10 1.94 -24.96
CA ARG A 353 0.50 2.00 -26.30
C ARG A 353 0.44 0.62 -26.98
N ALA A 354 1.49 -0.18 -26.85
CA ALA A 354 1.51 -1.53 -27.40
C ALA A 354 0.48 -2.45 -26.69
N VAL A 355 0.43 -2.43 -25.36
CA VAL A 355 -0.54 -3.18 -24.54
C VAL A 355 -1.99 -2.82 -24.90
N LEU A 356 -2.30 -1.53 -25.01
CA LEU A 356 -3.64 -1.04 -25.35
C LEU A 356 -4.03 -1.34 -26.82
N SER A 357 -3.05 -1.43 -27.72
CA SER A 357 -3.26 -1.75 -29.15
C SER A 357 -3.18 -3.25 -29.46
N GLU A 358 -3.04 -4.11 -28.45
CA GLU A 358 -2.85 -5.56 -28.57
C GLU A 358 -1.62 -5.95 -29.42
N GLN A 359 -0.57 -5.12 -29.39
CA GLN A 359 0.68 -5.33 -30.13
C GLN A 359 1.84 -5.74 -29.22
N ALA A 360 2.85 -6.38 -29.80
CA ALA A 360 4.13 -6.58 -29.13
C ALA A 360 4.83 -5.22 -28.91
N ALA A 361 5.28 -4.95 -27.68
CA ALA A 361 6.10 -3.78 -27.40
C ALA A 361 7.46 -3.86 -28.11
N PRO A 362 8.09 -2.72 -28.49
CA PRO A 362 9.39 -2.72 -29.15
C PRO A 362 10.49 -3.37 -28.28
N GLN A 363 11.50 -3.94 -28.96
CA GLN A 363 12.59 -4.65 -28.29
C GLN A 363 13.33 -3.75 -27.30
N GLY A 364 13.46 -4.22 -26.06
CA GLY A 364 14.20 -3.52 -25.00
C GLY A 364 13.36 -2.54 -24.16
N GLU A 365 12.17 -2.11 -24.61
CA GLU A 365 11.35 -1.17 -23.82
C GLU A 365 10.87 -1.81 -22.50
N TRP A 366 10.52 -3.10 -22.53
CA TRP A 366 10.24 -3.86 -21.30
C TRP A 366 11.40 -3.89 -20.30
N GLN A 367 12.65 -3.78 -20.76
CA GLN A 367 13.78 -3.73 -19.85
C GLN A 367 13.92 -2.33 -19.25
N ARG A 368 13.76 -1.26 -20.05
CA ARG A 368 13.76 0.11 -19.52
C ARG A 368 12.68 0.34 -18.47
N VAL A 369 11.48 -0.20 -18.67
CA VAL A 369 10.39 -0.14 -17.67
C VAL A 369 10.77 -0.91 -16.38
N ARG A 370 11.53 -2.02 -16.48
CA ARG A 370 12.08 -2.70 -15.30
C ARG A 370 13.15 -1.86 -14.59
N ASP A 371 14.09 -1.29 -15.34
CA ASP A 371 15.15 -0.45 -14.77
C ASP A 371 14.55 0.80 -14.06
N GLU A 372 13.48 1.37 -14.63
CA GLU A 372 12.70 2.47 -14.04
C GLU A 372 11.94 2.02 -12.78
N TYR A 373 11.33 0.82 -12.79
CA TYR A 373 10.66 0.24 -11.62
C TYR A 373 11.61 -0.05 -10.45
N ASP A 374 12.77 -0.65 -10.72
CA ASP A 374 13.79 -0.93 -9.71
C ASP A 374 14.32 0.37 -9.09
N THR A 375 14.49 1.41 -9.91
CA THR A 375 14.86 2.76 -9.45
C THR A 375 13.76 3.38 -8.59
N ALA A 376 12.50 3.32 -9.01
CA ALA A 376 11.37 3.85 -8.24
C ALA A 376 11.20 3.14 -6.88
N CYS A 377 11.37 1.81 -6.84
CA CYS A 377 11.35 1.05 -5.59
C CYS A 377 12.48 1.45 -4.64
N MET A 378 13.69 1.69 -5.17
CA MET A 378 14.84 2.16 -4.38
C MET A 378 14.57 3.55 -3.78
N LEU A 379 14.07 4.50 -4.59
CA LEU A 379 13.74 5.86 -4.17
C LEU A 379 12.66 5.86 -3.08
N ALA A 380 11.54 5.17 -3.30
CA ALA A 380 10.47 5.02 -2.30
C ALA A 380 11.02 4.42 -0.99
N GLY A 381 11.75 3.30 -1.06
CA GLY A 381 12.30 2.64 0.13
C GLY A 381 13.26 3.52 0.95
N SER A 382 13.99 4.42 0.29
CA SER A 382 14.90 5.38 0.94
C SER A 382 14.20 6.52 1.68
N GLN A 383 12.94 6.82 1.36
CA GLN A 383 12.20 8.01 1.83
C GLN A 383 11.07 7.70 2.83
N ARG A 384 10.97 6.44 3.30
CA ARG A 384 9.95 6.01 4.26
C ARG A 384 9.88 6.91 5.51
N PRO A 385 8.69 7.36 5.93
CA PRO A 385 8.54 8.16 7.14
C PRO A 385 8.88 7.36 8.42
N GLY A 386 9.29 8.08 9.47
CA GLY A 386 9.46 7.54 10.82
C GLY A 386 10.88 7.11 11.22
N TYR A 387 11.91 7.35 10.40
CA TYR A 387 13.31 7.07 10.78
C TYR A 387 13.77 7.84 12.04
N ASP A 388 13.22 9.03 12.27
CA ASP A 388 13.44 9.88 13.44
C ASP A 388 12.35 9.71 14.53
N GLY A 389 11.40 8.79 14.32
CA GLY A 389 10.21 8.60 15.15
C GLY A 389 9.14 9.68 14.99
N ALA A 390 9.36 10.72 14.16
CA ALA A 390 8.40 11.79 13.94
C ALA A 390 7.40 11.42 12.82
N ASN A 391 6.15 11.83 13.01
CA ASN A 391 5.13 11.73 11.97
C ASN A 391 5.07 13.08 11.22
N ASP A 392 5.90 13.20 10.18
CA ASP A 392 5.88 14.34 9.26
C ASP A 392 4.97 14.04 8.06
N PRO A 393 3.84 14.76 7.89
CA PRO A 393 2.96 14.58 6.74
C PRO A 393 3.62 14.89 5.40
N SER A 394 4.61 15.79 5.35
CA SER A 394 5.27 16.17 4.10
C SER A 394 6.19 15.07 3.57
N LEU A 395 6.95 14.41 4.45
CA LEU A 395 7.72 13.21 4.12
C LEU A 395 6.80 12.05 3.73
N THR A 396 5.66 11.91 4.41
CA THR A 396 4.67 10.86 4.12
C THR A 396 4.06 11.03 2.71
N GLU A 397 3.77 12.27 2.30
CA GLU A 397 3.23 12.56 0.96
C GLU A 397 4.30 12.40 -0.13
N MET A 398 5.54 12.81 0.13
CA MET A 398 6.68 12.57 -0.78
C MET A 398 6.91 11.06 -1.00
N TYR A 399 6.94 10.27 0.08
CA TYR A 399 6.99 8.81 -0.01
C TYR A 399 5.79 8.23 -0.78
N ARG A 400 4.58 8.76 -0.56
CA ARG A 400 3.36 8.31 -1.25
C ARG A 400 3.48 8.48 -2.77
N ALA A 401 4.04 9.59 -3.25
CA ALA A 401 4.26 9.83 -4.67
C ALA A 401 5.19 8.77 -5.29
N ASP A 402 6.36 8.54 -4.69
CA ASP A 402 7.34 7.54 -5.15
C ASP A 402 6.79 6.11 -5.09
N PHE A 403 6.07 5.76 -4.01
CA PHE A 403 5.38 4.48 -3.90
C PHE A 403 4.37 4.29 -5.04
N ILE A 404 3.51 5.29 -5.29
CA ILE A 404 2.53 5.22 -6.39
C ILE A 404 3.23 5.07 -7.74
N ALA A 405 4.31 5.80 -8.00
CA ALA A 405 5.10 5.66 -9.23
C ALA A 405 5.63 4.22 -9.42
N ALA A 406 6.18 3.60 -8.37
CA ALA A 406 6.61 2.20 -8.41
C ALA A 406 5.44 1.24 -8.71
N ARG A 407 4.28 1.42 -8.07
CA ARG A 407 3.09 0.56 -8.28
C ARG A 407 2.45 0.74 -9.67
N ARG A 408 2.56 1.92 -10.29
CA ARG A 408 2.18 2.16 -11.71
C ARG A 408 3.02 1.30 -12.65
N LEU A 409 4.34 1.31 -12.47
CA LEU A 409 5.26 0.54 -13.29
C LEU A 409 5.09 -0.98 -13.06
N GLU A 410 4.85 -1.43 -11.83
CA GLU A 410 4.51 -2.81 -11.51
C GLU A 410 3.27 -3.30 -12.28
N THR A 411 2.22 -2.48 -12.32
CA THR A 411 0.98 -2.77 -13.05
C THR A 411 1.24 -3.00 -14.54
N LEU A 412 2.14 -2.22 -15.13
CA LEU A 412 2.54 -2.40 -16.51
C LEU A 412 3.38 -3.66 -16.71
N LEU A 413 4.30 -3.95 -15.77
CA LEU A 413 5.19 -5.12 -15.84
C LEU A 413 4.46 -6.46 -15.74
N CYS A 414 3.27 -6.52 -15.13
CA CYS A 414 2.40 -7.71 -15.15
C CYS A 414 2.03 -8.17 -16.58
N TRP A 415 2.07 -7.30 -17.60
CA TRP A 415 1.87 -7.66 -19.01
C TRP A 415 3.12 -8.24 -19.68
N SER A 416 4.30 -8.13 -19.05
CA SER A 416 5.56 -8.64 -19.61
C SER A 416 5.75 -10.15 -19.42
N GLU A 417 4.91 -10.77 -18.59
CA GLU A 417 4.91 -12.20 -18.32
C GLU A 417 4.13 -12.97 -19.40
N TYR A 418 4.59 -14.20 -19.72
CA TYR A 418 3.93 -15.08 -20.70
C TYR A 418 2.49 -15.46 -20.31
N SER A 419 2.14 -15.36 -19.03
CA SER A 419 0.79 -15.56 -18.50
C SER A 419 0.43 -14.38 -17.61
N LEU A 420 -0.46 -13.51 -18.07
CA LEU A 420 -0.93 -12.37 -17.29
C LEU A 420 -1.60 -12.84 -15.99
N SER A 421 -1.01 -12.52 -14.84
CA SER A 421 -1.72 -12.59 -13.56
C SER A 421 -2.62 -11.37 -13.40
N ALA A 422 -3.86 -11.49 -13.89
CA ALA A 422 -4.85 -10.41 -13.83
C ALA A 422 -5.12 -9.92 -12.39
N ALA A 423 -5.06 -10.83 -11.41
CA ALA A 423 -5.24 -10.49 -10.01
C ALA A 423 -4.04 -9.69 -9.45
N ASP A 424 -2.81 -9.96 -9.91
CA ASP A 424 -1.63 -9.19 -9.51
C ASP A 424 -1.63 -7.79 -10.14
N LEU A 425 -1.98 -7.69 -11.43
CA LEU A 425 -2.14 -6.40 -12.13
C LEU A 425 -3.17 -5.51 -11.44
N VAL A 426 -4.36 -6.06 -11.14
CA VAL A 426 -5.43 -5.30 -10.50
C VAL A 426 -5.04 -4.91 -9.07
N TYR A 427 -4.29 -5.74 -8.34
CA TYR A 427 -3.75 -5.36 -7.04
C TYR A 427 -2.78 -4.18 -7.13
N SER A 428 -1.76 -4.25 -7.99
CA SER A 428 -0.78 -3.16 -8.12
C SER A 428 -1.45 -1.88 -8.62
N ALA A 429 -2.46 -1.97 -9.47
CA ALA A 429 -3.22 -0.81 -9.95
C ALA A 429 -4.00 -0.12 -8.81
N ILE A 430 -4.64 -0.88 -7.92
CA ILE A 430 -5.29 -0.34 -6.72
C ILE A 430 -4.27 0.33 -5.80
N GLN A 431 -3.07 -0.26 -5.64
CA GLN A 431 -1.98 0.35 -4.87
C GLN A 431 -1.42 1.62 -5.52
N ALA A 432 -1.54 1.77 -6.85
CA ALA A 432 -1.25 2.99 -7.60
C ALA A 432 -2.40 4.03 -7.58
N GLY A 433 -3.50 3.76 -6.87
CA GLY A 433 -4.67 4.64 -6.77
C GLY A 433 -5.73 4.46 -7.87
N ALA A 434 -5.60 3.47 -8.75
CA ALA A 434 -6.61 3.20 -9.78
C ALA A 434 -7.87 2.56 -9.18
N SER A 435 -9.05 3.08 -9.54
CA SER A 435 -10.34 2.55 -9.13
C SER A 435 -11.29 2.46 -10.33
N ILE A 436 -11.36 1.28 -10.96
CA ILE A 436 -12.37 0.96 -11.98
C ILE A 436 -13.24 -0.19 -11.47
N ALA A 437 -14.56 0.01 -11.48
CA ALA A 437 -15.52 -1.03 -11.15
C ALA A 437 -15.51 -2.15 -12.20
N PHE A 438 -15.47 -3.40 -11.76
CA PHE A 438 -15.55 -4.56 -12.65
C PHE A 438 -17.01 -4.90 -12.96
N ASP A 439 -17.48 -4.55 -14.17
CA ASP A 439 -18.84 -4.84 -14.62
C ASP A 439 -18.90 -6.11 -15.50
N ALA A 440 -19.15 -7.25 -14.85
CA ALA A 440 -19.38 -8.54 -15.51
C ALA A 440 -20.81 -8.72 -16.08
N ALA A 441 -21.68 -7.71 -15.98
CA ALA A 441 -23.07 -7.75 -16.45
C ALA A 441 -23.27 -6.99 -17.76
N ALA A 442 -22.63 -5.82 -17.94
CA ALA A 442 -22.69 -5.02 -19.16
C ALA A 442 -22.15 -5.70 -20.43
N VAL A 443 -21.45 -6.84 -20.30
CA VAL A 443 -20.94 -7.63 -21.43
C VAL A 443 -21.88 -8.76 -21.85
N ARG A 444 -22.85 -9.17 -21.02
CA ARG A 444 -23.85 -10.20 -21.42
C ARG A 444 -24.97 -9.66 -22.31
N SER A 445 -24.95 -8.37 -22.61
CA SER A 445 -25.98 -7.64 -23.35
C SER A 445 -25.46 -6.96 -24.63
N ARG A 446 -24.36 -7.46 -25.21
CA ARG A 446 -23.82 -7.04 -26.50
C ARG A 446 -23.47 -8.24 -27.37
#